data_AF-A0A1E4GSP3-F1
#
_entry.id   AF-A0A1E4GSP3-F1
#
_cell.length_a   1.000
_cell.length_b   1.000
_cell.length_c   1.000
_cell.angle_alpha   90.00
_cell.angle_beta   90.00
_cell.angle_gamma   90.00
#
_symmetry.space_group_name_H-M   'P 1'
#
loop_
_entity.id
_entity.type
_entity.pdbx_description
1 polymer ?
#
loop_
_entity_poly.entity_id
_entity_poly.type
_entity_poly.pdbx_seq_one_letter_code
_entity_poly.pdbx_strand_id
1 'polypeptide(L)'
;MTERPVNEGERTATDAEGQMLREWDGVVLVRALKATAPGNCDAPPDEIPAGTRATAITLLDPERGLFDLECYLDAAGETYAFAHGVGADVRVVERIEDKKAVEI
;
A
#
# COMPACT_ATOMS: atom_id res chain seq x y z
N MET A 1 5.18 -17.74 29.39
CA MET A 1 4.69 -18.15 28.06
C MET A 1 4.70 -16.91 27.21
N THR A 2 5.63 -16.80 26.26
CA THR A 2 5.64 -15.70 25.28
C THR A 2 4.56 -16.02 24.27
N GLU A 3 3.45 -15.29 24.37
CA GLU A 3 2.32 -15.40 23.45
C GLU A 3 2.84 -15.08 22.05
N ARG A 4 2.63 -16.00 21.09
CA ARG A 4 2.91 -15.74 19.68
C ARG A 4 1.90 -14.68 19.20
N PRO A 5 2.31 -13.60 18.53
CA PRO A 5 1.37 -12.63 17.97
C PRO A 5 0.46 -13.35 16.99
N VAL A 6 -0.85 -13.19 17.19
CA VAL A 6 -1.90 -13.78 16.36
C VAL A 6 -2.15 -12.78 15.23
N ASN A 7 -1.85 -13.18 13.99
CA ASN A 7 -2.00 -12.37 12.78
C ASN A 7 -3.46 -12.05 12.46
N GLU A 8 -4.07 -11.15 13.23
CA GLU A 8 -5.31 -10.43 12.88
C GLU A 8 -5.09 -8.96 13.27
N GLY A 9 -4.69 -8.12 12.31
CA GLY A 9 -4.64 -6.67 12.49
C GLY A 9 -3.49 -6.17 13.37
N GLU A 10 -2.25 -6.57 13.07
CA GLU A 10 -1.07 -5.87 13.59
C GLU A 10 -1.28 -4.36 13.42
N ARG A 11 -1.07 -3.62 14.51
CA ARG A 11 -1.07 -2.15 14.47
C ARG A 11 0.07 -1.72 13.57
N THR A 12 -0.26 -1.48 12.33
CA THR A 12 0.61 -0.98 11.27
C THR A 12 0.77 0.54 11.36
N ALA A 13 1.39 1.14 10.34
CA ALA A 13 1.48 2.60 10.22
C ALA A 13 0.08 3.24 10.13
N THR A 14 -0.03 4.48 10.59
CA THR A 14 -1.20 5.30 10.27
C THR A 14 -0.97 6.07 8.98
N ASP A 15 -1.98 6.14 8.14
CA ASP A 15 -1.99 6.95 6.94
C ASP A 15 -1.94 8.46 7.27
N ALA A 16 -1.93 9.33 6.25
CA ALA A 16 -1.89 10.78 6.41
C ALA A 16 -3.09 11.37 7.18
N GLU A 17 -4.19 10.64 7.30
CA GLU A 17 -5.41 11.05 8.03
C GLU A 17 -5.56 10.35 9.39
N GLY A 18 -4.57 9.54 9.80
CA GLY A 18 -4.59 8.82 11.06
C GLY A 18 -5.35 7.49 11.01
N GLN A 19 -5.71 7.01 9.82
CA GLN A 19 -6.33 5.70 9.65
C GLN A 19 -5.26 4.60 9.67
N MET A 20 -5.58 3.45 10.26
CA MET A 20 -4.68 2.29 10.24
C MET A 20 -4.52 1.78 8.80
N LEU A 21 -3.29 1.68 8.30
CA LEU A 21 -2.97 1.20 6.96
C LEU A 21 -2.60 -0.28 6.99
N ARG A 22 -3.38 -1.17 6.40
CA ARG A 22 -3.11 -2.62 6.42
C ARG A 22 -2.52 -3.08 5.10
N GLU A 23 -1.87 -4.24 5.15
CA GLU A 23 -1.50 -4.92 3.91
C GLU A 23 -2.76 -5.15 3.07
N TRP A 24 -2.59 -4.92 1.78
CA TRP A 24 -3.60 -5.00 0.73
C TRP A 24 -4.71 -3.93 0.80
N ASP A 25 -4.66 -2.97 1.73
CA ASP A 25 -5.56 -1.81 1.65
C ASP A 25 -5.31 -1.02 0.36
N GLY A 26 -6.42 -0.57 -0.24
CA GLY A 26 -6.40 0.37 -1.35
C GLY A 26 -6.15 1.77 -0.82
N VAL A 27 -5.10 2.40 -1.34
CA VAL A 27 -4.66 3.73 -0.95
C VAL A 27 -4.58 4.67 -2.14
N VAL A 28 -4.46 5.97 -1.85
CA VAL A 28 -4.06 6.98 -2.82
C VAL A 28 -2.82 7.69 -2.30
N LEU A 29 -1.87 7.98 -3.18
CA LEU A 29 -0.68 8.75 -2.82
C LEU A 29 -1.06 10.21 -2.53
N VAL A 30 -0.60 10.76 -1.40
CA VAL A 30 -0.82 12.19 -1.07
C VAL A 30 0.31 13.08 -1.58
N ARG A 31 1.45 12.49 -1.95
CA ARG A 31 2.59 13.14 -2.59
C ARG A 31 3.22 12.23 -3.64
N ALA A 32 4.06 12.80 -4.51
CA ALA A 32 4.80 12.00 -5.46
C ALA A 32 5.82 11.08 -4.75
N LEU A 33 5.97 9.87 -5.26
CA LEU A 33 6.92 8.88 -4.78
C LEU A 33 7.86 8.45 -5.91
N LYS A 34 9.10 8.12 -5.56
CA LYS A 34 10.06 7.58 -6.52
C LYS A 34 9.72 6.12 -6.83
N ALA A 35 9.68 5.75 -8.09
CA ALA A 35 9.53 4.35 -8.47
C ALA A 35 10.76 3.54 -8.04
N THR A 36 10.52 2.37 -7.46
CA THR A 36 11.55 1.44 -6.97
C THR A 36 11.73 0.26 -7.92
N ALA A 37 10.68 -0.14 -8.63
CA ALA A 37 10.73 -1.20 -9.62
C ALA A 37 9.66 -1.02 -10.72
N PRO A 38 9.90 -1.56 -11.93
CA PRO A 38 9.01 -1.41 -13.09
C PRO A 38 7.63 -2.01 -12.96
N GLY A 39 7.36 -2.93 -12.03
CA GLY A 39 6.09 -3.64 -12.03
C GLY A 39 5.88 -4.32 -13.39
N ASN A 40 4.88 -3.86 -14.14
CA ASN A 40 4.64 -4.28 -15.53
C ASN A 40 4.79 -3.15 -16.57
N CYS A 41 5.30 -1.99 -16.17
CA CYS A 41 5.64 -0.91 -17.08
C CYS A 41 7.13 -0.97 -17.49
N ASP A 42 7.41 -0.91 -18.79
CA ASP A 42 8.78 -0.82 -19.33
C ASP A 42 8.87 0.44 -20.21
N ALA A 43 9.61 1.48 -19.82
CA ALA A 43 10.35 1.71 -18.57
C ALA A 43 9.47 2.28 -17.42
N PRO A 44 9.87 2.12 -16.14
CA PRO A 44 9.16 2.77 -15.04
C PRO A 44 9.27 4.29 -15.14
N PRO A 45 8.23 5.03 -14.72
CA PRO A 45 8.36 6.47 -14.54
C PRO A 45 9.36 6.76 -13.41
N ASP A 46 10.14 7.83 -13.52
CA ASP A 46 11.04 8.25 -12.44
C ASP A 46 10.28 8.60 -11.15
N GLU A 47 9.08 9.20 -11.32
CA GLU A 47 8.18 9.56 -10.22
C GLU A 47 6.74 9.11 -10.52
N ILE A 48 6.08 8.64 -9.48
CA ILE A 48 4.66 8.31 -9.44
C ILE A 48 3.93 9.50 -8.79
N PRO A 49 3.01 10.18 -9.49
CA PRO A 49 2.44 11.43 -9.01
C PRO A 49 1.49 11.24 -7.81
N ALA A 50 1.28 12.33 -7.07
CA ALA A 50 0.21 12.39 -6.07
C ALA A 50 -1.16 12.16 -6.74
N GLY A 51 -2.08 11.53 -6.01
CA GLY A 51 -3.39 11.14 -6.53
C GLY A 51 -3.41 9.80 -7.26
N THR A 52 -2.25 9.17 -7.49
CA THR A 52 -2.18 7.80 -8.00
C THR A 52 -2.79 6.82 -6.99
N ARG A 53 -3.69 5.97 -7.47
CA ARG A 53 -4.22 4.85 -6.68
C ARG A 53 -3.13 3.79 -6.55
N ALA A 54 -2.99 3.21 -5.37
CA ALA A 54 -2.07 2.12 -5.12
C ALA A 54 -2.66 1.09 -4.16
N THR A 55 -2.01 -0.06 -4.06
CA THR A 55 -2.30 -1.09 -3.07
C THR A 55 -1.09 -1.28 -2.17
N ALA A 56 -1.28 -1.29 -0.86
CA ALA A 56 -0.20 -1.49 0.11
C ALA A 56 0.15 -2.99 0.25
N ILE A 57 0.87 -3.55 -0.72
CA ILE A 57 1.01 -5.01 -0.88
C ILE A 57 1.83 -5.70 0.22
N THR A 58 2.77 -4.98 0.86
CA THR A 58 3.64 -5.59 1.87
C THR A 58 4.14 -4.55 2.87
N LEU A 59 4.11 -4.88 4.16
CA LEU A 59 4.79 -4.10 5.19
C LEU A 59 6.28 -4.48 5.23
N LEU A 60 7.14 -3.58 4.76
CA LEU A 60 8.58 -3.80 4.70
C LEU A 60 9.28 -3.52 6.03
N ASP A 61 8.81 -2.50 6.77
CA ASP A 61 9.38 -2.11 8.05
C ASP A 61 8.25 -1.67 9.01
N PRO A 62 7.89 -2.49 10.01
CA PRO A 62 6.83 -2.17 10.97
C PRO A 62 7.21 -1.04 11.93
N GLU A 63 8.49 -0.89 12.26
CA GLU A 63 8.96 0.15 13.19
C GLU A 63 8.89 1.53 12.54
N ARG A 64 9.16 1.60 11.24
CA ARG A 64 9.14 2.82 10.45
C ARG A 64 7.83 3.04 9.69
N GLY A 65 6.96 2.04 9.68
CA GLY A 65 5.70 2.07 8.94
C GLY A 65 5.90 2.14 7.43
N LEU A 66 6.93 1.46 6.90
CA LEU A 66 7.27 1.44 5.48
C LEU A 66 6.52 0.34 4.76
N PHE A 67 5.84 0.69 3.68
CA PHE A 67 5.12 -0.23 2.80
C PHE A 67 5.72 -0.24 1.40
N ASP A 68 5.66 -1.42 0.79
CA ASP A 68 5.75 -1.56 -0.65
C ASP A 68 4.37 -1.31 -1.26
N LEU A 69 4.32 -0.46 -2.28
CA LEU A 69 3.08 0.01 -2.89
C LEU A 69 3.06 -0.37 -4.37
N GLU A 70 2.03 -1.11 -4.77
CA GLU A 70 1.70 -1.33 -6.18
C GLU A 70 0.89 -0.15 -6.69
N CYS A 71 1.49 0.73 -7.48
CA CYS A 71 0.91 2.01 -7.90
C CYS A 71 0.36 1.93 -9.33
N TYR A 72 -0.95 2.09 -9.50
CA TYR A 72 -1.65 2.00 -10.78
C TYR A 72 -1.50 3.29 -11.58
N LEU A 73 -0.81 3.20 -12.72
CA LEU A 73 -0.49 4.31 -13.62
C LEU A 73 -1.60 4.60 -14.64
N ASP A 74 -2.58 3.72 -14.76
CA ASP A 74 -3.78 3.92 -15.55
C ASP A 74 -5.06 3.67 -14.73
N ALA A 75 -6.19 4.08 -15.29
CA ALA A 75 -7.49 3.94 -14.65
C ALA A 75 -8.01 2.48 -14.64
N ALA A 76 -7.45 1.61 -15.49
CA ALA A 76 -7.85 0.21 -15.58
C ALA A 76 -7.14 -0.68 -14.54
N GLY A 77 -6.06 -0.18 -13.94
CA GLY A 77 -5.16 -0.95 -13.09
C GLY A 77 -4.28 -1.91 -13.90
N GLU A 78 -4.19 -1.73 -15.22
CA GLU A 78 -3.46 -2.63 -16.11
C GLU A 78 -1.97 -2.30 -16.17
N THR A 79 -1.60 -1.05 -15.94
CA THR A 79 -0.21 -0.58 -15.88
C THR A 79 0.10 -0.14 -14.46
N TYR A 80 1.17 -0.67 -13.88
CA TYR A 80 1.62 -0.31 -12.54
C TYR A 80 3.13 -0.31 -12.41
N ALA A 81 3.61 0.46 -11.44
CA ALA A 81 4.98 0.46 -10.96
C ALA A 81 5.00 0.28 -9.44
N PHE A 82 6.14 -0.12 -8.88
CA PHE A 82 6.30 -0.19 -7.43
C PHE A 82 6.95 1.07 -6.89
N ALA A 83 6.56 1.46 -5.68
CA ALA A 83 7.21 2.50 -4.91
C ALA A 83 7.16 2.17 -3.42
N HIS A 84 8.13 2.65 -2.66
CA HIS A 84 8.05 2.58 -1.20
C HIS A 84 7.41 3.85 -0.66
N GLY A 85 6.44 3.68 0.24
CA GLY A 85 5.80 4.79 0.95
C GLY A 85 5.68 4.50 2.44
N VAL A 86 5.76 5.54 3.26
CA VAL A 86 5.36 5.48 4.67
C VAL A 86 3.91 5.91 4.83
N GLY A 87 3.30 5.65 5.98
CA GLY A 87 1.90 6.02 6.22
C GLY A 87 1.54 7.48 5.87
N ALA A 88 2.42 8.45 6.17
CA ALA A 88 2.21 9.85 5.81
C ALA A 88 2.18 10.15 4.28
N ASP A 89 2.56 9.18 3.44
CA ASP A 89 2.61 9.30 1.98
C ASP A 89 1.30 8.88 1.31
N VAL A 90 0.41 8.27 2.08
CA VAL A 90 -0.78 7.63 1.55
C VAL A 90 -2.01 8.00 2.35
N ARG A 91 -3.17 7.83 1.73
CA ARG A 91 -4.48 7.89 2.37
C ARG A 91 -5.27 6.65 1.98
N VAL A 92 -5.80 5.94 2.96
CA VAL A 92 -6.66 4.77 2.75
C VAL A 92 -7.97 5.22 2.11
N VAL A 93 -8.31 4.62 0.97
CA VAL A 93 -9.54 4.91 0.21
C VAL A 93 -10.43 3.68 0.06
N GLU A 94 -9.87 2.47 0.17
CA GLU A 94 -10.59 1.22 0.12
C GLU A 94 -9.98 0.27 1.13
N ARG A 95 -10.81 -0.30 2.01
CA ARG A 95 -10.33 -1.29 2.97
C ARG A 95 -10.60 -2.67 2.42
N ILE A 96 -9.71 -3.60 2.71
CA ILE A 96 -10.11 -5.01 2.68
C ILE A 96 -11.04 -5.22 3.86
N GLU A 97 -12.33 -5.07 3.61
CA GLU A 97 -13.32 -5.74 4.42
C GLU A 97 -12.90 -7.21 4.48
N ASP A 98 -12.79 -7.71 5.71
CA ASP A 98 -12.43 -9.07 6.07
C ASP A 98 -13.04 -10.04 5.04
N LYS A 99 -12.24 -10.58 4.09
CA LYS A 99 -12.69 -11.61 3.14
C LYS A 99 -13.00 -12.95 3.86
N LYS A 100 -13.52 -12.92 5.09
CA LYS A 100 -14.28 -14.02 5.70
C LYS A 100 -15.69 -14.01 5.09
N ALA A 101 -15.79 -14.59 3.88
CA ALA A 101 -16.95 -15.34 3.38
C ALA A 101 -16.95 -15.40 1.85
N VAL A 102 -15.96 -16.06 1.26
CA VAL A 102 -16.21 -16.79 0.02
C VAL A 102 -15.72 -18.20 0.25
N GLU A 103 -16.49 -18.96 1.04
CA GLU A 103 -16.50 -20.42 0.93
C GLU A 103 -17.13 -20.76 -0.42
N ILE A 104 -16.40 -21.48 -1.27
CA ILE A 104 -16.94 -22.23 -2.42
C ILE A 104 -16.81 -23.70 -2.06
#